data_AF-A0A453EL33-F1
#
_entry.id   AF-A0A453EL33-F1
#
_cell.length_a   1.000
_cell.length_b   1.000
_cell.length_c   1.000
_cell.angle_alpha   90.00
_cell.angle_beta   90.00
_cell.angle_gamma   90.00
#
_symmetry.space_group_name_H-M   'P 1'
#
loop_
_entity.id
_entity.type
_entity.pdbx_description
1 polymer ?
#
loop_
_entity_poly.entity_id
_entity_poly.type
_entity_poly.pdbx_seq_one_letter_code
_entity_poly.pdbx_strand_id
1 'polypeptide(L)' 'LMGRFRRVLNDLALKEIYLSGRRYTWSNEQSPPTLVHLDRVLCSTDWDELHGECHRRCLASVVSDH' A
#
# COMPACT_ATOMS: atom_id res chain seq x y z
N LEU A 1 15.43 -6.94 5.73
CA LEU A 1 14.23 -7.30 4.94
C LEU A 1 13.84 -6.21 3.93
N MET A 2 13.68 -4.95 4.37
CA MET A 2 13.27 -3.83 3.50
C MET A 2 14.21 -3.54 2.31
N GLY A 3 15.51 -3.80 2.44
CA GLY A 3 16.45 -3.67 1.32
C GLY A 3 16.18 -4.64 0.16
N ARG A 4 15.70 -5.87 0.44
CA ARG A 4 15.32 -6.83 -0.60
C ARG A 4 14.03 -6.39 -1.29
N PHE A 5 13.03 -5.97 -0.51
CA PHE A 5 11.79 -5.43 -1.04
C PHE A 5 12.05 -4.24 -1.96
N ARG A 6 12.84 -3.25 -1.52
CA ARG A 6 13.20 -2.09 -2.33
C ARG A 6 13.94 -2.48 -3.61
N ARG A 7 14.85 -3.45 -3.56
CA ARG A 7 15.53 -3.94 -4.77
C ARG A 7 14.54 -4.52 -5.77
N VAL A 8 13.62 -5.39 -5.35
CA VAL A 8 12.60 -5.94 -6.24
C VAL A 8 11.75 -4.85 -6.90
N LEU A 9 11.35 -3.82 -6.13
CA LEU A 9 10.61 -2.68 -6.73
C LEU A 9 11.42 -1.96 -7.80
N ASN A 10 12.70 -1.73 -7.55
CA ASN A 10 13.56 -1.02 -8.47
C ASN A 10 13.90 -1.87 -9.71
N ASP A 11 14.26 -3.14 -9.50
CA ASP A 11 14.65 -4.08 -10.56
C ASP A 11 13.49 -4.34 -11.53
N LEU A 12 12.24 -4.31 -11.03
CA LEU A 12 11.03 -4.48 -11.82
C LEU A 12 10.35 -3.16 -12.21
N ALA A 13 10.95 -2.01 -11.88
CA ALA A 13 10.38 -0.67 -12.09
C ALA A 13 8.91 -0.53 -11.63
N LEU A 14 8.57 -1.13 -10.48
CA LEU A 14 7.22 -1.10 -9.93
C LEU A 14 6.95 0.20 -9.19
N LYS A 15 5.79 0.79 -9.47
CA LYS A 15 5.27 1.98 -8.81
C LYS A 15 4.15 1.60 -7.85
N GLU A 16 4.08 2.32 -6.74
CA GLU A 16 2.99 2.17 -5.78
C GLU A 16 1.80 3.05 -6.18
N ILE A 17 0.61 2.46 -6.23
CA ILE A 17 -0.62 3.21 -6.49
C ILE A 17 -1.00 3.94 -5.21
N TYR A 18 -1.25 5.25 -5.32
CA TYR A 18 -1.62 6.09 -4.18
C TYR A 18 -2.87 5.56 -3.45
N LEU A 19 -2.74 5.39 -2.14
CA LEU A 19 -3.85 5.06 -1.25
C LEU A 19 -4.53 6.34 -0.76
N SER A 20 -5.75 6.58 -1.24
CA SER A 20 -6.59 7.67 -0.75
C SER A 20 -7.39 7.24 0.49
N GLY A 21 -7.54 8.17 1.44
CA GLY A 21 -8.48 8.03 2.56
C GLY A 21 -7.95 7.38 3.84
N ARG A 22 -6.75 6.78 3.85
CA ARG A 22 -6.09 6.30 5.09
C ARG A 22 -4.57 6.38 4.99
N ARG A 23 -3.92 6.74 6.12
CA ARG A 23 -2.45 6.79 6.23
C ARG A 23 -1.82 5.45 6.61
N TYR A 24 -2.53 4.65 7.39
CA TYR A 24 -2.10 3.35 7.90
C TYR A 24 -3.09 2.28 7.45
N THR A 25 -2.60 1.07 7.29
CA THR A 25 -3.36 -0.09 6.82
C THR A 25 -3.26 -1.26 7.80
N TRP A 26 -2.67 -1.02 8.98
CA TRP A 26 -2.57 -2.01 10.02
C TRP A 26 -2.47 -1.34 11.40
N SER A 27 -3.12 -1.92 12.40
CA SER A 27 -2.97 -1.56 13.81
C SER A 27 -2.74 -2.80 14.66
N ASN A 28 -1.93 -2.67 15.72
CA ASN A 28 -1.81 -3.74 16.73
C ASN A 28 -2.98 -3.76 17.74
N GLU A 29 -3.97 -2.88 17.60
CA GLU A 29 -5.16 -2.74 18.47
C GLU A 29 -4.88 -2.50 19.97
N GLN A 30 -3.64 -2.14 20.34
CA GLN A 30 -3.27 -1.84 21.73
C GLN A 30 -3.57 -0.38 22.09
N SER A 31 -3.42 -0.05 23.39
CA SER A 31 -3.51 1.32 23.90
C SER A 31 -2.18 1.72 24.57
N PRO A 32 -1.38 2.64 23.97
CA PRO A 32 -1.61 3.31 22.70
C PRO A 32 -1.35 2.40 21.47
N PRO A 33 -2.02 2.63 20.33
CA PRO A 33 -1.89 1.76 19.17
C PRO A 33 -0.59 2.03 18.41
N THR A 34 0.04 0.95 17.93
CA THR A 34 1.03 1.02 16.85
C THR A 34 0.27 1.02 15.53
N LEU A 35 0.54 2.01 14.67
CA LEU A 35 -0.08 2.13 13.35
C LEU A 35 1.00 2.01 12.27
N VAL A 36 0.80 1.10 11.32
CA VAL A 36 1.78 0.80 10.26
C VAL A 36 1.12 0.81 8.89
N HIS A 37 1.86 1.27 7.87
CA HIS A 37 1.45 1.17 6.48
C HIS A 37 2.11 -0.07 5.85
N LEU A 38 1.39 -1.19 5.84
CA LEU A 38 1.88 -2.49 5.37
C LEU A 38 1.39 -2.82 3.95
N ASP A 39 0.14 -2.48 3.65
CA ASP A 39 -0.55 -2.94 2.45
C ASP A 39 -0.32 -2.00 1.28
N ARG A 40 0.47 -2.47 0.33
CA ARG A 40 0.82 -1.72 -0.89
C ARG A 40 0.26 -2.46 -2.09
N VAL A 41 -0.20 -1.72 -3.08
CA VAL A 41 -0.46 -2.26 -4.42
C VAL A 41 0.50 -1.60 -5.36
N LEU A 42 1.14 -2.45 -6.14
CA LEU A 42 2.22 -2.11 -7.03
C LEU A 42 1.76 -2.39 -8.46
N CYS A 43 2.13 -1.53 -9.37
CA CYS A 43 1.87 -1.67 -10.80
C CYS A 43 3.15 -1.44 -11.60
N SER A 44 3.23 -2.05 -12.77
CA SER A 44 4.23 -1.68 -13.77
C SER A 44 3.87 -0.35 -14.41
N THR A 45 4.86 0.31 -14.99
CA THR A 45 4.64 1.54 -15.77
C THR A 45 3.61 1.34 -16.88
N ASP A 46 3.70 0.24 -17.64
CA ASP A 46 2.77 -0.04 -18.73
C ASP A 46 1.32 -0.19 -18.23
N TRP A 47 1.13 -0.77 -17.04
CA TRP A 47 -0.20 -0.89 -16.45
C TRP A 47 -0.73 0.47 -15.98
N ASP A 48 0.12 1.28 -15.36
CA ASP A 48 -0.16 2.64 -14.91
C ASP A 48 -0.55 3.56 -16.08
N GLU A 49 0.14 3.47 -17.21
CA GLU A 49 -0.19 4.23 -18.43
C GLU A 49 -1.58 3.87 -19.00
N LEU A 50 -1.96 2.60 -18.92
CA LEU A 50 -3.27 2.13 -19.39
C LEU A 50 -4.40 2.40 -18.39
N HIS A 51 -4.09 2.58 -17.11
CA HIS A 51 -5.08 2.65 -16.02
C HIS A 51 -4.82 3.82 -15.06
N GLY A 52 -4.28 4.95 -15.54
CA GLY A 52 -3.82 6.07 -14.69
C GLY A 52 -4.88 6.70 -13.80
N GLU A 53 -6.16 6.51 -14.11
CA GLU A 53 -7.31 6.96 -13.30
C GLU A 53 -7.71 5.94 -12.21
N CYS A 54 -7.01 4.80 -12.11
CA CYS A 54 -7.32 3.76 -11.14
C CYS A 54 -6.82 4.15 -9.75
N HIS A 55 -7.72 4.74 -8.94
CA HIS A 55 -7.40 5.15 -7.58
C HIS A 55 -7.71 4.05 -6.57
N ARG A 56 -6.81 3.88 -5.58
CA ARG A 56 -7.10 3.03 -4.43
C ARG A 56 -7.85 3.83 -3.38
N ARG A 57 -8.94 3.24 -2.91
CA ARG A 57 -9.68 3.70 -1.74
C ARG A 57 -9.61 2.64 -0.67
N CYS A 58 -9.20 3.03 0.53
CA CYS A 58 -9.36 2.13 1.67
C CYS A 58 -10.84 2.09 2.04
N LEU A 59 -11.47 0.92 1.88
CA LEU A 59 -12.80 0.67 2.42
C LEU A 59 -12.62 0.33 3.89
N ALA A 60 -13.29 1.08 4.77
CA ALA A 60 -13.21 0.83 6.19
C ALA A 60 -13.86 -0.51 6.53
N SER A 61 -13.06 -1.49 6.92
CA SER A 61 -13.55 -2.66 7.64
C SER A 61 -13.52 -2.36 9.14
N VAL A 62 -14.60 -2.71 9.86
CA VAL A 62 -14.69 -2.59 11.33
C VAL A 62 -14.13 -3.85 12.00
N VAL A 63 -13.90 -4.91 11.24
CA VAL A 63 -13.66 -6.27 11.75
C VAL A 63 -12.24 -6.75 11.50
N SER A 64 -11.40 -5.91 10.89
CA SER A 64 -10.04 -6.23 10.46
C SER A 64 -9.08 -5.23 11.07
N ASP A 65 -7.95 -5.74 11.55
CA ASP A 65 -6.80 -4.93 11.97
C ASP A 65 -6.10 -4.25 10.78
N HIS A 66 -6.41 -4.72 9.56
CA HIS A 66 -6.10 -4.10 8.26
C HIS A 66 -7.22 -3.21 7.69
#